data_AF-A0A3P6FW50-F1
#
_entry.id   AF-A0A3P6FW50-F1
#
_cell.length_a   1.000
_cell.length_b   1.000
_cell.length_c   1.000
_cell.angle_alpha   90.00
_cell.angle_beta   90.00
_cell.angle_gamma   90.00
#
_symmetry.space_group_name_H-M   'P 1'
#
loop_
_entity.id
_entity.type
_entity.pdbx_description
1 polymer ?
#
loop_
_entity_poly.entity_id
_entity_poly.type
_entity_poly.pdbx_seq_one_letter_code
_entity_poly.pdbx_strand_id
1 'polypeptide(L)'
;GVAGRHTGIENSTSGVRQHHNNLADKIMPLLAPSIPPGFEPLSSVVASKVFEQMIIYMNCADSEERLLREAKMKKMLNELSHDPIAQRSCLRLEIAPRVSTDGHAGRGKIFDFSRVQADQLYDITKLSSKVHATRRNHTSASLTERDQLKKIEETSGL
;
A
#
# COMPACT_ATOMS: atom_id res chain seq x y z
N GLY A 1 -22.73 -18.58 43.68
CA GLY A 1 -22.05 -18.50 42.39
C GLY A 1 -23.01 -17.98 41.34
N VAL A 2 -22.59 -16.99 40.55
CA VAL A 2 -23.17 -16.68 39.24
C VAL A 2 -22.00 -16.16 38.40
N ALA A 3 -21.71 -16.89 37.31
CA ALA A 3 -20.65 -16.58 36.36
C ALA A 3 -21.13 -15.53 35.36
N GLY A 4 -20.41 -14.41 35.25
CA GLY A 4 -20.52 -13.49 34.13
C GLY A 4 -19.51 -13.89 33.05
N ARG A 5 -19.95 -14.58 32.00
CA ARG A 5 -19.15 -14.81 30.79
C ARG A 5 -19.26 -13.59 29.89
N HIS A 6 -18.17 -12.87 29.73
CA HIS A 6 -18.07 -11.76 28.79
C HIS A 6 -17.49 -12.33 27.49
N THR A 7 -18.34 -12.80 26.60
CA THR A 7 -17.95 -13.11 25.22
C THR A 7 -17.80 -11.80 24.47
N GLY A 8 -16.58 -11.31 24.36
CA GLY A 8 -16.23 -10.25 23.41
C GLY A 8 -16.36 -10.79 21.99
N ILE A 9 -17.49 -10.52 21.35
CA ILE A 9 -17.63 -10.67 19.91
C ILE A 9 -16.90 -9.48 19.29
N GLU A 10 -15.64 -9.68 18.94
CA GLU A 10 -14.93 -8.75 18.06
C GLU A 10 -15.55 -8.84 16.68
N ASN A 11 -16.44 -7.90 16.37
CA ASN A 11 -16.95 -7.65 15.03
C ASN A 11 -15.76 -7.27 14.13
N SER A 12 -15.19 -8.28 13.49
CA SER A 12 -14.20 -8.11 12.43
C SER A 12 -14.90 -7.46 11.24
N THR A 13 -14.71 -6.15 11.11
CA THR A 13 -15.16 -5.36 9.96
C THR A 13 -14.57 -5.96 8.69
N SER A 14 -15.48 -6.47 7.85
CA SER A 14 -15.27 -6.97 6.50
C SER A 14 -14.27 -6.14 5.68
N GLY A 15 -13.23 -6.79 5.14
CA GLY A 15 -12.53 -6.41 3.91
C GLY A 15 -11.57 -5.21 3.92
N VAL A 16 -11.55 -4.38 4.96
CA VAL A 16 -10.61 -3.25 5.04
C VAL A 16 -9.30 -3.74 5.67
N ARG A 17 -8.20 -3.64 4.92
CA ARG A 17 -6.85 -4.00 5.40
C ARG A 17 -6.61 -3.35 6.76
N GLN A 18 -6.57 -4.14 7.83
CA GLN A 18 -6.35 -3.61 9.17
C GLN A 18 -4.89 -3.19 9.29
N HIS A 19 -4.67 -1.88 9.19
CA HIS A 19 -3.42 -1.21 9.53
C HIS A 19 -3.56 -0.65 10.93
N HIS A 20 -2.56 -0.90 11.78
CA HIS A 20 -2.56 -0.36 13.13
C HIS A 20 -1.60 0.83 13.21
N ASN A 21 -2.12 2.02 13.47
CA ASN A 21 -1.31 3.24 13.64
C ASN A 21 -0.77 3.42 15.07
N ASN A 22 -1.06 2.48 15.96
CA ASN A 22 -0.67 2.53 17.36
C ASN A 22 -0.24 1.13 17.81
N LEU A 23 0.91 0.68 17.31
CA LEU A 23 1.44 -0.62 17.68
C LEU A 23 2.10 -0.60 19.06
N ALA A 24 2.79 0.49 19.41
CA ALA A 24 3.51 0.60 20.66
C ALA A 24 2.57 0.45 21.87
N ASP A 25 1.44 1.16 21.90
CA ASP A 25 0.53 1.08 23.06
C ASP A 25 -0.24 -0.25 23.10
N LYS A 26 -0.36 -0.94 21.97
CA LYS A 26 -0.99 -2.27 21.92
C LYS A 26 -0.06 -3.38 22.36
N ILE A 27 1.20 -3.36 21.94
CA ILE A 27 2.13 -4.48 22.14
C ILE A 27 2.98 -4.30 23.39
N MET A 28 3.46 -3.09 23.68
CA MET A 28 4.38 -2.87 24.82
C MET A 28 3.81 -3.29 26.18
N PRO A 29 2.52 -3.05 26.51
CA PRO A 29 1.94 -3.53 27.77
C PRO A 29 1.95 -5.06 27.87
N LEU A 30 1.89 -5.75 26.72
CA LEU A 30 1.94 -7.20 26.61
C LEU A 30 3.38 -7.73 26.60
N LEU A 31 4.40 -6.90 26.83
CA LEU A 31 5.79 -7.33 27.02
C LEU A 31 6.28 -7.08 28.46
N ALA A 32 5.37 -6.71 29.35
CA ALA A 32 5.66 -6.53 30.77
C ALA A 32 6.15 -7.85 31.40
N PRO A 33 7.01 -7.80 32.45
CA PRO A 33 7.56 -9.01 33.06
C PRO A 33 6.52 -9.88 33.77
N SER A 34 5.34 -9.34 34.05
CA SER A 34 4.22 -10.03 34.69
C SER A 34 2.98 -9.84 33.84
N ILE A 35 2.87 -10.62 32.77
CA ILE A 35 1.63 -10.76 32.02
C ILE A 35 0.99 -12.07 32.47
N PRO A 36 -0.25 -12.05 32.97
CA PRO A 36 -0.93 -13.29 33.31
C PRO A 36 -1.09 -14.16 32.06
N PRO A 37 -0.98 -15.50 32.16
CA PRO A 37 -1.29 -16.38 31.06
C PRO A 37 -2.68 -16.07 30.46
N GLY A 38 -2.77 -15.94 29.14
CA GLY A 38 -4.02 -15.61 28.42
C GLY A 38 -4.17 -14.16 27.94
N PHE A 39 -3.18 -13.30 28.19
CA PHE A 39 -3.14 -11.91 27.67
C PHE A 39 -2.16 -11.79 26.48
N GLU A 40 -2.44 -12.54 25.42
CA GLU A 40 -1.68 -12.48 24.17
C GLU A 40 -2.27 -11.44 23.20
N PRO A 41 -1.44 -10.78 22.38
CA PRO A 41 -1.94 -9.92 21.32
C PRO A 41 -2.72 -10.76 20.31
N LEU A 42 -3.74 -10.13 19.73
CA LEU A 42 -4.44 -10.73 18.60
C LEU A 42 -3.47 -11.02 17.45
N SER A 43 -3.67 -12.15 16.77
CA SER A 43 -2.88 -12.53 15.59
C SER A 43 -3.00 -11.52 14.44
N SER A 44 -4.06 -10.70 14.44
CA SER A 44 -4.26 -9.56 13.54
C SER A 44 -3.32 -8.38 13.81
N VAL A 45 -2.63 -8.34 14.95
CA VAL A 45 -1.66 -7.29 15.31
C VAL A 45 -0.24 -7.82 15.14
N VAL A 46 0.06 -8.98 15.74
CA VAL A 46 1.37 -9.65 15.67
C VAL A 46 1.14 -11.15 15.59
N ALA A 47 1.85 -11.85 14.71
CA ALA A 47 1.85 -13.30 14.66
C ALA A 47 2.48 -13.85 15.94
N SER A 48 1.91 -14.94 16.48
CA SER A 48 2.39 -15.55 17.74
C SER A 48 3.89 -15.80 17.75
N LYS A 49 4.45 -16.25 16.61
CA LYS A 49 5.89 -16.51 16.52
C LYS A 49 6.75 -15.26 16.68
N VAL A 50 6.31 -14.14 16.13
CA VAL A 50 7.01 -12.86 16.27
C VAL A 50 6.89 -12.37 17.71
N PHE A 51 5.70 -12.47 18.31
CA PHE A 51 5.48 -12.06 19.68
C PHE A 51 6.33 -12.85 20.69
N GLU A 52 6.48 -14.16 20.52
CA GLU A 52 7.43 -14.99 21.29
C GLU A 52 8.85 -14.42 21.25
N GLN A 53 9.32 -14.02 20.06
CA GLN A 53 10.66 -13.43 19.91
C GLN A 53 10.76 -12.07 20.61
N MET A 54 9.69 -11.27 20.60
CA MET A 54 9.66 -10.00 21.33
C MET A 54 9.74 -10.22 22.84
N ILE A 55 9.08 -11.25 23.39
CA ILE A 55 9.20 -11.63 24.81
C ILE A 55 10.63 -12.04 25.12
N ILE A 56 11.24 -12.91 24.30
CA ILE A 56 12.64 -13.34 24.48
C ILE A 56 13.59 -12.14 24.45
N TYR A 57 13.39 -11.22 23.49
CA TYR A 57 14.18 -9.99 23.40
C TYR A 57 14.01 -9.10 24.65
N MET A 58 12.81 -9.04 25.23
CA MET A 58 12.56 -8.23 26.43
C MET A 58 13.00 -8.90 27.74
N ASN A 59 13.24 -10.22 27.71
CA ASN A 59 13.71 -10.94 28.88
C ASN A 59 15.18 -10.58 29.15
N CYS A 60 15.39 -9.62 30.05
CA CYS A 60 16.69 -9.23 30.57
C CYS A 60 16.64 -9.08 32.10
N ALA A 61 17.72 -9.50 32.76
CA ALA A 61 17.89 -9.36 34.21
C ALA A 61 18.33 -7.95 34.62
N ASP A 62 19.07 -7.24 33.75
CA ASP A 62 19.52 -5.87 34.01
C ASP A 62 18.41 -4.86 33.67
N SER A 63 18.08 -4.01 34.63
CA SER A 63 17.09 -2.95 34.47
C SER A 63 17.53 -1.86 33.48
N GLU A 64 18.82 -1.48 33.46
CA GLU A 64 19.29 -0.42 32.56
C GLU A 64 19.26 -0.89 31.11
N GLU A 65 19.76 -2.10 30.85
CA GLU A 65 19.67 -2.70 29.53
C GLU A 65 18.22 -2.88 29.08
N ARG A 66 17.34 -3.30 29.99
CA ARG A 66 15.91 -3.44 29.69
C ARG A 66 15.28 -2.13 29.25
N LEU A 67 15.60 -1.01 29.90
CA LEU A 67 15.11 0.31 29.50
C LEU A 67 15.56 0.68 28.08
N LEU A 68 16.81 0.36 27.71
CA LEU A 68 17.31 0.60 26.35
C LEU A 68 16.58 -0.27 25.32
N ARG A 69 16.35 -1.55 25.62
CA ARG A 69 15.59 -2.46 24.76
C ARG A 69 14.15 -2.00 24.60
N GLU A 70 13.52 -1.52 25.67
CA GLU A 70 12.18 -0.95 25.66
C GLU A 70 12.08 0.26 24.74
N ALA A 71 13.02 1.21 24.86
CA ALA A 71 13.07 2.40 24.02
C ALA A 71 13.27 2.04 22.53
N LYS A 72 14.15 1.08 22.24
CA LYS A 72 14.38 0.58 20.87
C LYS A 72 13.13 -0.08 20.30
N MET A 73 12.46 -0.94 21.06
CA MET A 73 11.24 -1.61 20.62
C MET A 73 10.11 -0.62 20.38
N LYS A 74 9.87 0.32 21.31
CA LYS A 74 8.90 1.40 21.14
C LYS A 74 9.15 2.19 19.86
N LYS A 75 10.40 2.54 19.59
CA LYS A 75 10.80 3.24 18.36
C LYS A 75 10.46 2.40 17.11
N MET A 76 10.89 1.14 17.06
CA MET A 76 10.62 0.28 15.90
C MET A 76 9.11 0.05 15.69
N LEU A 77 8.35 -0.18 16.75
CA LEU A 77 6.90 -0.34 16.66
C LEU A 77 6.21 0.95 16.18
N ASN A 78 6.71 2.12 16.58
CA ASN A 78 6.20 3.39 16.08
C ASN A 78 6.54 3.57 14.59
N GLU A 79 7.75 3.23 14.15
CA GLU A 79 8.12 3.25 12.72
C GLU A 79 7.21 2.32 11.90
N LEU A 80 7.02 1.08 12.36
CA LEU A 80 6.12 0.10 11.74
C LEU A 80 4.65 0.54 11.77
N SER A 81 4.26 1.44 12.68
CA SER A 81 2.89 1.98 12.73
C SER A 81 2.59 2.94 11.59
N HIS A 82 3.61 3.41 10.87
CA HIS A 82 3.47 4.31 9.73
C HIS A 82 3.76 3.61 8.39
N ASP A 83 4.19 2.34 8.41
CA ASP A 83 4.45 1.52 7.23
C ASP A 83 3.54 0.27 7.21
N PRO A 84 2.42 0.33 6.47
CA PRO A 84 1.49 -0.79 6.40
C PRO A 84 2.06 -2.02 5.70
N ILE A 85 3.06 -1.85 4.83
CA ILE A 85 3.68 -2.98 4.12
C ILE A 85 4.61 -3.70 5.09
N ALA A 86 5.50 -2.97 5.74
CA ALA A 86 6.43 -3.53 6.73
C ALA A 86 5.70 -4.13 7.93
N GLN A 87 4.62 -3.50 8.40
CA GLN A 87 3.80 -4.05 9.49
C GLN A 87 3.26 -5.45 9.14
N ARG A 88 2.79 -5.64 7.89
CA ARG A 88 2.22 -6.92 7.44
C ARG A 88 3.28 -7.99 7.29
N SER A 89 4.42 -7.66 6.71
CA SER A 89 5.50 -8.61 6.50
C SER A 89 6.22 -8.95 7.80
N CYS A 90 6.60 -7.95 8.60
CA CYS A 90 7.48 -8.13 9.76
C CYS A 90 6.73 -8.62 11.02
N LEU A 91 5.54 -8.09 11.30
CA LEU A 91 4.81 -8.45 12.52
C LEU A 91 3.86 -9.62 12.31
N ARG A 92 3.15 -9.66 11.18
CA ARG A 92 2.08 -10.63 10.93
C ARG A 92 2.50 -11.82 10.05
N LEU A 93 3.66 -11.73 9.41
CA LEU A 93 4.16 -12.74 8.47
C LEU A 93 3.12 -13.06 7.38
N GLU A 94 2.35 -12.05 6.96
CA GLU A 94 1.31 -12.23 5.94
C GLU A 94 1.93 -12.57 4.58
N ILE A 95 1.36 -13.55 3.91
CA ILE A 95 1.74 -13.90 2.55
C ILE A 95 1.35 -12.74 1.62
N ALA A 96 2.23 -12.42 0.67
CA ALA A 96 1.93 -11.47 -0.39
C ALA A 96 0.64 -11.88 -1.12
N PRO A 97 -0.24 -10.92 -1.47
CA PRO A 97 -1.46 -11.24 -2.21
C PRO A 97 -1.09 -11.94 -3.52
N ARG A 98 -1.73 -13.07 -3.77
CA ARG A 98 -1.59 -13.80 -5.04
C ARG A 98 -2.67 -13.32 -5.99
N VAL A 99 -2.29 -12.80 -7.15
CA VAL A 99 -3.23 -12.51 -8.23
C VAL A 99 -3.59 -13.86 -8.86
N SER A 100 -4.81 -14.33 -8.66
CA SER A 100 -5.32 -15.51 -9.34
C SER A 100 -5.62 -15.16 -10.79
N THR A 101 -5.04 -15.90 -11.74
CA THR A 101 -5.42 -15.85 -13.16
C THR A 101 -6.62 -16.74 -13.48
N ASP A 102 -7.21 -17.39 -12.47
CA ASP A 102 -8.47 -18.12 -12.61
C ASP A 102 -9.53 -17.14 -13.12
N GLY A 103 -9.65 -17.15 -14.44
CA GLY A 103 -10.52 -16.28 -15.19
C GLY A 103 -11.93 -16.57 -14.74
N HIS A 104 -12.73 -15.52 -14.67
CA HIS A 104 -14.13 -15.63 -14.37
C HIS A 104 -14.94 -16.30 -15.52
N ALA A 105 -14.47 -17.43 -16.04
CA ALA A 105 -15.10 -18.18 -17.11
C ALA A 105 -16.49 -18.64 -16.65
N GLY A 106 -17.52 -17.91 -17.09
CA GLY A 106 -18.93 -18.22 -16.83
C GLY A 106 -19.76 -17.17 -16.08
N ARG A 107 -19.19 -16.12 -15.44
CA ARG A 107 -20.01 -15.05 -14.81
C ARG A 107 -20.16 -13.76 -15.64
N GLY A 108 -19.76 -13.78 -16.91
CA GLY A 108 -19.90 -12.62 -17.81
C GLY A 108 -18.95 -11.47 -17.47
N LYS A 109 -18.93 -10.43 -18.32
CA LYS A 109 -18.04 -9.26 -18.16
C LYS A 109 -18.57 -8.38 -17.01
N ILE A 110 -17.87 -8.37 -15.87
CA ILE A 110 -18.29 -7.63 -14.66
C ILE A 110 -18.12 -6.12 -14.83
N PHE A 111 -17.14 -5.68 -15.63
CA PHE A 111 -16.92 -4.26 -15.91
C PHE A 111 -16.33 -4.04 -17.31
N ASP A 112 -16.74 -2.97 -17.97
CA ASP A 112 -16.33 -2.63 -19.33
C ASP A 112 -15.66 -1.27 -19.40
N PHE A 113 -14.33 -1.26 -19.31
CA PHE A 113 -13.52 -0.03 -19.37
C PHE A 113 -13.57 0.69 -20.72
N SER A 114 -14.03 0.02 -21.80
CA SER A 114 -14.21 0.66 -23.10
C SER A 114 -15.29 1.74 -23.08
N ARG A 115 -16.25 1.65 -22.15
CA ARG A 115 -17.34 2.61 -21.99
C ARG A 115 -16.89 3.91 -21.30
N VAL A 116 -15.82 3.85 -20.50
CA VAL A 116 -15.34 5.01 -19.72
C VAL A 116 -14.63 6.04 -20.60
N GLN A 117 -13.96 5.61 -21.68
CA GLN A 117 -13.29 6.54 -22.60
C GLN A 117 -14.25 7.22 -23.58
N ALA A 118 -15.40 6.59 -23.87
CA ALA A 118 -16.39 7.15 -24.79
C ALA A 118 -17.06 8.42 -24.23
N ASP A 119 -17.30 8.46 -22.92
CA ASP A 119 -18.00 9.58 -22.28
C ASP A 119 -17.09 10.80 -22.03
N GLN A 120 -15.77 10.62 -21.85
CA GLN A 120 -14.82 11.75 -21.75
C GLN A 120 -14.57 12.46 -23.09
N LEU A 121 -14.63 11.73 -24.21
CA LEU A 121 -14.41 12.31 -25.53
C LEU A 121 -15.58 13.22 -25.95
N TYR A 122 -16.79 12.96 -25.48
CA TYR A 122 -17.97 13.78 -25.82
C TYR A 122 -17.91 15.18 -25.18
N ASP A 123 -17.32 15.31 -23.98
CA ASP A 123 -17.28 16.58 -23.26
C ASP A 123 -16.14 17.48 -23.76
N ILE A 124 -14.95 16.91 -24.04
CA ILE A 124 -13.79 17.67 -24.52
C ILE A 124 -14.03 18.20 -25.96
N THR A 125 -14.68 17.40 -26.81
CA THR A 125 -14.91 17.77 -28.21
C THR A 125 -16.00 18.84 -28.36
N LYS A 126 -16.91 18.96 -27.38
CA LYS A 126 -17.97 19.98 -27.39
C LYS A 126 -17.47 21.37 -26.96
N LEU A 127 -16.49 21.45 -26.06
CA LEU A 127 -15.88 22.72 -25.66
C LEU A 127 -14.95 23.33 -26.72
N SER A 128 -14.33 22.51 -27.58
CA SER A 128 -13.41 23.01 -28.63
C SER A 128 -14.13 23.70 -29.80
N SER A 129 -15.43 23.47 -29.98
CA SER A 129 -16.19 23.93 -31.16
C SER A 129 -16.65 25.40 -31.13
N LYS A 130 -16.27 26.21 -30.12
CA LYS A 130 -16.76 27.58 -29.97
C LYS A 130 -15.67 28.66 -29.93
N VAL A 131 -14.62 28.58 -30.74
CA VAL A 131 -13.75 29.73 -31.00
C VAL A 131 -13.27 29.74 -32.46
N HIS A 132 -13.57 30.84 -33.15
CA HIS A 132 -13.13 31.26 -34.50
C HIS A 132 -13.81 30.65 -35.75
N ALA A 133 -15.02 31.12 -36.03
CA ALA A 133 -15.42 31.41 -37.41
C ALA A 133 -14.96 32.83 -37.78
N THR A 134 -14.01 32.96 -38.71
CA THR A 134 -13.63 34.14 -39.55
C THR A 134 -12.23 33.80 -40.13
N ARG A 135 -11.83 33.87 -41.40
CA ARG A 135 -12.40 34.25 -42.70
C ARG A 135 -11.24 34.18 -43.73
N ARG A 136 -11.49 33.58 -44.91
CA ARG A 136 -10.85 33.78 -46.25
C ARG A 136 -9.42 33.29 -46.57
N ASN A 137 -9.41 32.27 -47.45
CA ASN A 137 -8.70 32.05 -48.74
C ASN A 137 -7.36 32.76 -49.02
N HIS A 138 -6.38 32.04 -49.61
CA HIS A 138 -5.83 32.18 -50.99
C HIS A 138 -4.57 31.29 -51.19
N THR A 139 -4.53 30.52 -52.31
CA THR A 139 -3.38 30.15 -53.22
C THR A 139 -1.96 29.90 -52.64
N SER A 140 -1.07 28.98 -53.05
CA SER A 140 -0.91 28.04 -54.18
C SER A 140 0.53 27.43 -54.06
N ALA A 141 0.78 26.24 -54.65
CA ALA A 141 2.10 25.67 -55.03
C ALA A 141 3.05 25.22 -53.88
N SER A 142 3.91 24.20 -53.97
CA SER A 142 4.28 23.19 -54.98
C SER A 142 5.16 22.11 -54.31
N LEU A 143 5.36 20.99 -55.02
CA LEU A 143 6.41 19.94 -54.90
C LEU A 143 7.76 20.44 -54.33
N THR A 144 8.64 19.65 -53.69
CA THR A 144 9.23 18.39 -54.16
C THR A 144 10.12 17.80 -53.05
N GLU A 145 10.11 16.48 -52.87
CA GLU A 145 11.16 15.73 -52.15
C GLU A 145 12.41 15.57 -53.04
N ARG A 146 13.57 15.39 -52.37
CA ARG A 146 14.89 14.92 -52.87
C ARG A 146 15.89 15.97 -53.33
N ASP A 147 16.65 16.44 -52.35
CA ASP A 147 18.10 16.66 -52.33
C ASP A 147 18.28 17.52 -51.07
N GLN A 148 18.99 17.10 -50.03
CA GLN A 148 20.43 17.21 -49.94
C GLN A 148 20.90 16.29 -48.79
N LEU A 149 21.55 15.18 -49.12
CA LEU A 149 22.48 14.54 -48.20
C LEU A 149 23.81 15.29 -48.29
N LYS A 150 24.49 15.42 -47.13
CA LYS A 150 25.94 15.55 -46.97
C LYS A 150 26.51 16.98 -46.86
N LYS A 151 26.57 17.51 -45.64
CA LYS A 151 27.82 18.07 -45.07
C LYS A 151 27.68 18.28 -43.56
N ILE A 152 28.82 18.28 -42.88
CA ILE A 152 29.05 18.32 -41.42
C ILE A 152 29.15 16.89 -40.85
N GLU A 153 30.23 16.15 -41.09
CA GLU A 153 31.60 16.36 -40.53
C GLU A 153 31.55 16.15 -39.01
N GLU A 154 31.77 14.91 -38.55
CA GLU A 154 33.12 14.43 -38.20
C GLU A 154 33.87 15.44 -37.32
N THR A 155 33.57 15.46 -36.02
CA THR A 155 34.60 15.61 -34.97
C THR A 155 34.17 14.80 -33.75
N SER A 156 34.23 13.48 -33.90
CA SER A 156 34.53 12.57 -32.80
C SER A 156 35.93 12.92 -32.30
N GLY A 157 36.12 13.23 -31.02
CA GLY A 157 36.68 12.25 -30.11
C GLY A 157 38.05 12.74 -29.62
N LEU A 158 38.12 13.00 -28.31
CA LEU A 158 39.38 13.09 -27.57
C LEU A 158 40.12 11.74 -27.60
#